data_AF-A0A0F9PMV6-F1
#
_entry.id   AF-A0A0F9PMV6-F1
#
_cell.length_a   1.000
_cell.length_b   1.000
_cell.length_c   1.000
_cell.angle_alpha   90.00
_cell.angle_beta   90.00
_cell.angle_gamma   90.00
#
_symmetry.space_group_name_H-M   'P 1'
#
loop_
_entity.id
_entity.type
_entity.pdbx_description
1 polymer ?
#
loop_
_entity_poly.entity_id
_entity_poly.type
_entity_poly.pdbx_seq_one_letter_code
_entity_poly.pdbx_strand_id
1 'polypeptide(L)' 'MSLPKIKQIVKVVKLSDETGEESFLGKSGTVIYFDYDCGCGQSYPDDPMIGVKFADGKIEEFWKEEISY' A
#
# COMPACT_ATOMS: atom_id res chain seq x y z
N MET A 1 6.22 13.83 2.84
CA MET A 1 4.99 13.23 3.39
C MET A 1 5.39 12.08 4.30
N SER A 2 4.63 11.80 5.35
CA SER A 2 4.90 10.66 6.25
C SER A 2 4.49 9.32 5.60
N LEU A 3 4.93 8.20 6.16
CA LEU A 3 4.38 6.87 5.91
C LEU A 3 3.28 6.58 6.95
N PRO A 4 2.28 5.73 6.63
CA PRO A 4 1.35 5.23 7.63
C PRO A 4 2.10 4.38 8.67
N LYS A 5 1.44 4.05 9.78
CA LYS A 5 2.00 3.14 10.80
C LYS A 5 1.55 1.70 10.56
N ILE A 6 2.37 0.74 10.97
CA ILE A 6 1.93 -0.67 11.05
C ILE A 6 0.69 -0.75 11.96
N LYS A 7 -0.31 -1.54 11.55
CA LYS A 7 -1.67 -1.64 12.12
C LYS A 7 -2.59 -0.43 11.89
N GLN A 8 -2.16 0.60 11.16
CA GLN A 8 -3.06 1.70 10.76
C GLN A 8 -4.02 1.23 9.66
N ILE A 9 -5.25 1.74 9.71
CA ILE A 9 -6.22 1.56 8.63
C ILE A 9 -5.95 2.62 7.56
N VAL A 10 -5.88 2.19 6.31
CA VAL A 10 -5.69 3.05 5.15
C VAL A 10 -6.76 2.74 4.10
N LYS A 11 -7.01 3.69 3.20
CA LYS A 11 -7.92 3.52 2.06
C LYS A 11 -7.16 3.67 0.75
N VAL A 12 -7.38 2.77 -0.19
CA VAL A 12 -6.86 2.90 -1.56
C VAL A 12 -7.65 4.00 -2.28
N VAL A 13 -6.97 5.06 -2.71
CA VAL A 13 -7.58 6.25 -3.32
C VAL A 13 -7.23 6.42 -4.80
N LYS A 14 -6.15 5.81 -5.27
CA LYS A 14 -5.78 5.75 -6.68
C LYS A 14 -4.92 4.52 -6.95
N LEU A 15 -4.74 4.22 -8.24
CA LEU A 15 -3.80 3.24 -8.75
C LEU A 15 -2.88 3.99 -9.72
N SER A 16 -1.57 3.90 -9.51
CA SER A 16 -0.58 4.70 -10.25
C SER A 16 -0.03 3.97 -11.47
N ASP A 17 -0.29 2.66 -11.60
CA ASP A 17 0.11 1.85 -12.74
C ASP A 17 -1.01 0.89 -13.21
N GLU A 18 -0.73 0.25 -14.33
CA GLU A 18 -1.58 -0.74 -15.00
C GLU A 18 -1.58 -2.13 -14.32
N THR A 19 -0.77 -2.33 -13.28
CA THR A 19 -0.71 -3.57 -12.49
C THR A 19 -1.59 -3.53 -11.24
N GLY A 20 -2.01 -2.34 -10.82
CA GLY A 20 -2.95 -2.15 -9.71
C GLY A 20 -4.29 -2.85 -9.97
N GLU A 21 -4.69 -3.74 -9.07
CA GLU A 21 -5.97 -4.41 -9.16
C GLU A 21 -7.12 -3.43 -8.79
N GLU A 22 -7.88 -2.98 -9.80
CA GLU A 22 -9.03 -2.06 -9.65
C GLU A 22 -10.03 -2.47 -8.56
N SER A 23 -10.08 -3.77 -8.24
CA SER A 23 -10.96 -4.32 -7.22
C SER A 23 -10.69 -3.78 -5.82
N PHE A 24 -9.50 -3.21 -5.56
CA PHE A 24 -9.15 -2.61 -4.27
C PHE A 24 -9.43 -1.11 -4.19
N LEU A 25 -9.72 -0.44 -5.30
CA LEU A 25 -9.97 1.00 -5.30
C LEU A 25 -11.17 1.33 -4.41
N GLY A 26 -10.97 2.26 -3.47
CA GLY A 26 -11.98 2.65 -2.50
C GLY A 26 -12.14 1.70 -1.30
N LYS A 27 -11.46 0.55 -1.28
CA LYS A 27 -11.46 -0.36 -0.12
C LYS A 27 -10.49 0.14 0.95
N SER A 28 -10.82 -0.23 2.19
CA SER A 28 -9.95 -0.02 3.35
C SER A 28 -9.30 -1.32 3.78
N GLY A 29 -8.05 -1.23 4.23
CA GLY A 29 -7.28 -2.34 4.75
C GLY A 29 -6.33 -1.88 5.84
N THR A 30 -5.62 -2.83 6.44
CA THR A 30 -4.69 -2.59 7.55
C THR A 30 -3.25 -2.75 7.07
N VAL A 31 -2.38 -1.78 7.38
CA VAL A 31 -0.95 -1.87 7.07
C VAL A 31 -0.30 -2.97 7.91
N ILE A 32 0.42 -3.87 7.26
CA ILE A 32 1.07 -5.01 7.92
C ILE A 32 2.58 -5.05 7.74
N TYR A 33 3.15 -4.50 6.66
CA TYR A 33 4.60 -4.40 6.45
C TYR A 33 4.97 -3.29 5.45
N PHE A 34 6.28 -3.03 5.35
CA PHE A 34 6.91 -2.20 4.32
C PHE A 34 7.91 -3.06 3.56
N ASP A 35 7.83 -3.09 2.24
CA ASP A 35 8.77 -3.80 1.38
C ASP A 35 9.63 -2.82 0.57
N TYR A 36 10.94 -3.02 0.63
CA TYR A 36 11.96 -2.22 -0.06
C TYR A 36 12.72 -3.01 -1.14
N ASP A 37 12.47 -4.32 -1.27
CA ASP A 37 13.26 -5.22 -2.10
C ASP A 37 12.46 -5.81 -3.28
N CYS A 38 11.26 -5.32 -3.57
CA CYS A 38 10.41 -5.87 -4.64
C CYS A 38 10.84 -5.47 -6.07
N GLY A 39 11.84 -4.58 -6.21
CA GLY A 39 12.46 -4.25 -7.49
C GLY A 39 11.76 -3.16 -8.30
N CYS A 40 10.82 -2.43 -7.68
CA CYS A 40 10.01 -1.40 -8.33
C CYS A 40 10.56 0.03 -8.17
N GLY A 41 11.87 0.18 -7.94
CA GLY A 41 12.49 1.48 -7.70
C GLY A 41 12.34 2.01 -6.27
N GLN A 42 12.01 1.12 -5.31
CA GLN A 42 11.99 1.44 -3.89
C GLN A 42 13.36 1.93 -3.39
N SER A 43 13.36 2.73 -2.33
CA SER A 43 14.58 3.21 -1.69
C SER A 43 14.40 3.24 -0.18
N TYR A 44 15.25 2.52 0.54
CA TYR A 44 15.24 2.54 1.99
C TYR A 44 15.80 3.87 2.54
N PRO A 45 15.16 4.49 3.54
CA PRO A 45 13.90 4.10 4.20
C PRO A 45 12.65 4.79 3.62
N ASP A 46 12.82 5.66 2.64
CA ASP A 46 11.85 6.71 2.30
C ASP A 46 10.72 6.26 1.36
N ASP A 47 10.96 5.24 0.52
CA ASP A 47 10.07 4.82 -0.55
C ASP A 47 9.81 3.29 -0.55
N PRO A 48 9.12 2.75 0.48
CA PRO A 48 8.64 1.37 0.46
C PRO A 48 7.35 1.20 -0.34
N MET A 49 7.13 -0.03 -0.78
CA MET A 49 5.79 -0.56 -1.03
C MET A 49 5.11 -0.93 0.30
N ILE A 50 3.83 -0.61 0.43
CA ILE A 50 3.08 -0.71 1.69
C ILE A 50 2.14 -1.90 1.59
N GLY A 51 2.44 -2.97 2.33
CA GLY A 51 1.59 -4.15 2.38
C GLY A 51 0.31 -3.90 3.19
N VAL A 52 -0.84 -3.99 2.54
CA VAL A 52 -2.17 -3.74 3.11
C VAL A 52 -2.99 -5.04 3.10
N LYS A 53 -3.44 -5.47 4.27
CA LYS A 53 -4.35 -6.61 4.42
C LYS A 53 -5.81 -6.17 4.41
N PHE A 54 -6.61 -6.77 3.54
CA PHE A 54 -8.05 -6.52 3.42
C PHE A 54 -8.90 -7.52 4.21
N ALA A 55 -10.21 -7.23 4.32
CA ALA A 55 -11.16 -8.03 5.09
C ALA A 55 -11.34 -9.46 4.59
N ASP A 56 -11.13 -9.69 3.29
CA ASP A 56 -11.15 -11.03 2.66
C ASP A 56 -9.85 -11.82 2.91
N GLY A 57 -8.90 -11.24 3.64
CA GLY A 57 -7.61 -11.84 3.96
C GLY A 57 -6.55 -11.68 2.87
N LYS A 58 -6.90 -11.11 1.71
CA LYS A 58 -5.91 -10.78 0.68
C LYS A 58 -4.99 -9.69 1.17
N ILE A 59 -3.76 -9.73 0.68
CA ILE A 59 -2.74 -8.72 0.92
C ILE A 59 -2.37 -8.16 -0.45
N GLU A 60 -2.33 -6.84 -0.53
CA GLU A 60 -1.72 -6.18 -1.68
C GLU A 60 -0.81 -5.03 -1.29
N GLU A 61 0.12 -4.72 -2.18
CA GLU A 61 1.15 -3.71 -2.00
C GLU A 61 0.81 -2.42 -2.75
N PHE A 62 0.96 -1.27 -2.08
CA PHE A 62 0.65 0.03 -2.65
C PHE A 62 1.73 1.06 -2.35
N TRP A 63 1.90 2.03 -3.23
CA TRP A 63 2.71 3.21 -2.97
C TRP A 63 2.04 4.14 -1.95
N LYS A 64 2.82 4.97 -1.26
CA LYS A 64 2.30 5.94 -0.27
C LYS A 64 1.29 6.92 -0.87
N GLU A 65 1.42 7.26 -2.14
CA GLU A 65 0.51 8.16 -2.85
C GLU A 65 -0.82 7.48 -3.21
N GLU A 66 -0.85 6.16 -3.30
CA GLU A 66 -2.03 5.36 -3.67
C GLU A 66 -3.03 5.18 -2.52
N ILE A 67 -2.59 5.50 -1.31
CA ILE A 67 -3.37 5.31 -0.09
C ILE A 67 -3.53 6.61 0.70
N SER A 68 -4.62 6.69 1.45
CA SER A 68 -4.92 7.80 2.37
C SER A 68 -5.18 7.26 3.78
N TYR A 69 -4.74 8.01 4.79
CA TYR A 69 -4.68 7.54 6.18
C TYR A 69 -4.72 8.65 7.22
#